data_AF-A0AAD5HWK3-F1
#
_entry.id   AF-A0AAD5HWK3-F1
#
_cell.length_a   1.000
_cell.length_b   1.000
_cell.length_c   1.000
_cell.angle_alpha   90.00
_cell.angle_beta   90.00
_cell.angle_gamma   90.00
#
_symmetry.space_group_name_H-M   'P 1'
#
loop_
_entity.id
_entity.type
_entity.pdbx_description
1 polymer ?
#
loop_
_entity_poly.entity_id
_entity_poly.type
_entity_poly.pdbx_seq_one_letter_code
_entity_poly.pdbx_strand_id
1 'polypeptide(L)'
;MSTCCLFLMLLSMLIKMGVEPVLFRESHQHFFSQFSKYIEYFLFASTYNMPVQKSDVLTIPGEGEWKITPVAWTQSLKEFREDYLCIEFTNTRADEPEKTGFLYVSQEFLDKFKSSKIERTDTGFKLTVDNDYVYGQQKGNNYRFLVYHDKRRSILQHRFVEGNLAAISKRATEITTKLGYGDARVTSQMLAGFIGEKLRDFERD
;
A
#
# COMPACT_ATOMS: atom_id res chain seq x y z
N MET A 1 13.92 -15.56 18.78
CA MET A 1 13.92 -16.18 17.44
C MET A 1 12.74 -17.13 17.37
N SER A 2 11.79 -16.92 16.46
CA SER A 2 10.61 -17.80 16.32
C SER A 2 11.05 -19.15 15.76
N THR A 3 10.47 -20.26 16.27
CA THR A 3 10.71 -21.63 15.77
C THR A 3 10.49 -21.75 14.25
N CYS A 4 9.64 -20.89 13.68
CA CYS A 4 9.41 -20.80 12.24
C CYS A 4 10.63 -20.26 11.46
N CYS A 5 11.38 -19.30 12.03
CA CYS A 5 12.61 -18.79 11.41
C CYS A 5 13.71 -19.85 11.40
N LEU A 6 13.83 -20.66 12.45
CA LEU A 6 14.78 -21.77 12.48
C LEU A 6 14.46 -22.79 11.39
N PHE A 7 13.18 -23.11 11.21
CA PHE A 7 12.73 -24.09 10.20
C PHE A 7 13.03 -23.61 8.78
N LEU A 8 12.78 -22.35 8.46
CA LEU A 8 13.08 -21.76 7.15
C LEU A 8 14.58 -21.69 6.87
N MET A 9 15.39 -21.35 7.88
CA MET A 9 16.85 -21.37 7.74
C MET A 9 17.34 -22.80 7.49
N LEU A 10 16.88 -23.78 8.29
CA LEU A 10 17.25 -25.18 8.13
C LEU A 10 16.86 -25.72 6.75
N LEU A 11 15.65 -25.41 6.29
CA LEU A 11 15.14 -25.88 5.01
C LEU A 11 15.94 -25.28 3.84
N SER A 12 16.28 -23.98 3.90
CA SER A 12 17.13 -23.35 2.87
C SER A 12 18.56 -23.93 2.88
N MET A 13 19.06 -24.30 4.06
CA MET A 13 20.39 -24.89 4.22
C MET A 13 20.43 -26.30 3.63
N LEU A 14 19.40 -27.12 3.90
CA LEU A 14 19.26 -28.48 3.36
C LEU A 14 19.12 -28.50 1.84
N ILE A 15 18.37 -27.55 1.26
CA ILE A 15 18.24 -27.39 -0.20
C ILE A 15 19.59 -27.02 -0.82
N LYS A 16 20.33 -26.08 -0.22
CA LYS A 16 21.67 -25.69 -0.69
C LYS A 16 22.70 -26.82 -0.59
N MET A 17 22.47 -27.77 0.32
CA MET A 17 23.34 -28.94 0.52
C MET A 17 23.00 -30.12 -0.40
N GLY A 18 22.01 -29.99 -1.29
CA GLY A 18 21.64 -31.07 -2.23
C GLY A 18 21.02 -32.29 -1.54
N VAL A 19 20.50 -32.12 -0.31
CA VAL A 19 19.83 -33.20 0.42
C VAL A 19 18.43 -33.35 -0.15
N GLU A 20 18.19 -34.42 -0.94
CA GLU A 20 16.85 -34.74 -1.41
C GLU A 20 15.93 -35.12 -0.23
N PRO A 21 14.76 -34.47 -0.07
CA PRO A 21 13.86 -34.74 1.04
C PRO A 21 13.04 -36.02 0.76
N VAL A 22 13.64 -37.18 0.95
CA VAL A 22 12.98 -38.49 0.70
C VAL A 22 12.10 -38.95 1.88
N LEU A 23 12.18 -38.32 3.05
CA LEU A 23 11.46 -38.75 4.26
C LEU A 23 10.43 -37.73 4.77
N PHE A 24 9.48 -37.28 3.92
CA PHE A 24 8.32 -36.50 4.38
C PHE A 24 7.07 -36.72 3.52
N ARG A 25 6.72 -37.99 3.25
CA ARG A 25 5.38 -38.42 2.80
C ARG A 25 4.78 -39.12 4.03
N GLU A 26 3.79 -38.63 4.75
CA GLU A 26 2.38 -38.66 4.33
C GLU A 26 1.48 -37.71 5.16
N SER A 27 1.99 -37.03 6.20
CA SER A 27 1.15 -36.19 7.08
C SER A 27 1.09 -34.69 6.71
N HIS A 28 1.73 -34.27 5.61
CA HIS A 28 1.95 -32.84 5.34
C HIS A 28 1.43 -32.33 3.99
N GLN A 29 0.67 -33.10 3.19
CA GLN A 29 0.12 -32.59 1.93
C GLN A 29 -0.77 -31.35 2.13
N HIS A 30 -1.58 -31.32 3.20
CA HIS A 30 -2.41 -30.16 3.52
C HIS A 30 -1.58 -28.95 4.00
N PHE A 31 -0.48 -29.22 4.72
CA PHE A 31 0.43 -28.19 5.20
C PHE A 31 1.22 -27.59 4.03
N PHE A 32 1.75 -28.40 3.12
CA PHE A 32 2.47 -27.94 1.93
C PHE A 32 1.59 -27.15 0.95
N SER A 33 0.30 -27.51 0.79
CA SER A 33 -0.65 -26.74 -0.02
C SER A 33 -0.91 -25.34 0.53
N GLN A 34 -1.09 -25.20 1.85
CA GLN A 34 -1.22 -23.88 2.47
C GLN A 34 0.11 -23.13 2.48
N PHE A 35 1.22 -23.79 2.76
CA PHE A 35 2.55 -23.18 2.80
C PHE A 35 3.02 -22.71 1.42
N SER A 36 2.68 -23.42 0.34
CA SER A 36 2.91 -23.00 -1.05
C SER A 36 2.13 -21.75 -1.41
N LYS A 37 0.86 -21.62 -0.99
CA LYS A 37 0.10 -20.37 -1.16
C LYS A 37 0.69 -19.22 -0.37
N TYR A 38 1.19 -19.47 0.85
CA TYR A 38 1.87 -18.44 1.66
C TYR A 38 3.22 -18.03 1.05
N ILE A 39 3.99 -18.97 0.51
CA ILE A 39 5.26 -18.68 -0.19
C ILE A 39 4.99 -17.94 -1.50
N GLU A 40 3.96 -18.29 -2.27
CA GLU A 40 3.56 -17.52 -3.45
C GLU A 40 3.07 -16.13 -3.06
N TYR A 41 2.30 -15.96 -1.99
CA TYR A 41 1.90 -14.62 -1.50
C TYR A 41 3.09 -13.79 -1.02
N PHE A 42 4.09 -14.43 -0.38
CA PHE A 42 5.29 -13.77 0.13
C PHE A 42 6.31 -13.46 -0.99
N LEU A 43 6.38 -14.31 -2.03
CA LEU A 43 7.20 -14.08 -3.22
C LEU A 43 6.51 -13.10 -4.20
N PHE A 44 5.17 -13.08 -4.28
CA PHE A 44 4.40 -12.10 -5.04
C PHE A 44 4.49 -10.70 -4.39
N ALA A 45 4.50 -10.64 -3.05
CA ALA A 45 4.77 -9.41 -2.29
C ALA A 45 6.25 -8.95 -2.33
N SER A 46 7.15 -9.77 -2.91
CA SER A 46 8.56 -9.45 -3.12
C SER A 46 8.88 -9.09 -4.58
N THR A 47 7.87 -8.83 -5.41
CA THR A 47 8.11 -8.16 -6.69
C THR A 47 8.68 -6.78 -6.40
N TYR A 48 9.86 -6.49 -6.97
CA TYR A 48 10.51 -5.19 -6.92
C TYR A 48 9.47 -4.10 -7.24
N ASN A 49 9.00 -3.43 -6.19
CA ASN A 49 7.90 -2.51 -6.29
C ASN A 49 8.46 -1.19 -6.82
N MET A 50 8.46 -1.04 -8.15
CA MET A 50 8.84 0.24 -8.77
C MET A 50 7.90 1.32 -8.25
N PRO A 51 8.43 2.32 -7.53
CA PRO A 51 7.61 3.35 -6.93
C PRO A 51 7.07 4.27 -8.04
N VAL A 52 5.81 4.68 -7.94
CA VAL A 52 5.17 5.61 -8.87
C VAL A 52 6.07 6.81 -9.16
N GLN A 53 6.25 7.14 -10.43
CA GLN A 53 7.10 8.22 -10.90
C GLN A 53 6.27 9.36 -11.49
N LYS A 54 6.92 10.51 -11.64
CA LYS A 54 6.38 11.64 -12.40
C LYS A 54 6.13 11.21 -13.84
N SER A 55 5.08 11.76 -14.45
CA SER A 55 4.60 11.45 -15.81
C SER A 55 3.99 10.04 -15.97
N ASP A 56 3.90 9.25 -14.90
CA ASP A 56 3.15 7.99 -14.94
C ASP A 56 1.66 8.27 -15.18
N VAL A 57 1.02 7.39 -15.95
CA VAL A 57 -0.42 7.43 -16.20
C VAL A 57 -1.09 6.35 -15.37
N LEU A 58 -1.95 6.78 -14.45
CA LEU A 58 -2.68 5.92 -13.53
C LEU A 58 -4.14 5.80 -13.97
N THR A 59 -4.72 4.62 -13.76
CA THR A 59 -6.15 4.40 -13.92
C THR A 59 -6.78 4.30 -12.54
N ILE A 60 -7.87 5.03 -12.32
CA ILE A 60 -8.65 5.00 -11.07
C ILE A 60 -10.09 4.58 -11.34
N PRO A 61 -10.76 3.89 -10.40
CA PRO A 61 -12.15 3.48 -10.54
C PRO A 61 -13.10 4.68 -10.44
N GLY A 62 -14.37 4.43 -10.75
CA GLY A 62 -15.45 5.39 -10.60
C GLY A 62 -15.62 5.88 -9.14
N GLU A 63 -16.27 7.03 -8.97
CA GLU A 63 -16.39 7.70 -7.66
C GLU A 63 -17.06 6.85 -6.57
N GLY A 64 -17.90 5.87 -6.96
CA GLY A 64 -18.58 4.97 -6.03
C GLY A 64 -17.65 4.05 -5.24
N GLU A 65 -16.41 3.87 -5.70
CA GLU A 65 -15.40 3.03 -5.04
C GLU A 65 -14.47 3.83 -4.11
N TRP A 66 -14.57 5.16 -4.12
CA TRP A 66 -13.69 6.03 -3.34
C TRP A 66 -14.05 5.96 -1.85
N LYS A 67 -13.04 5.76 -1.00
CA LYS A 67 -13.25 5.51 0.43
C LYS A 67 -12.87 6.75 1.22
N ILE A 68 -13.77 7.25 2.07
CA ILE A 68 -13.43 8.34 3.00
C ILE A 68 -12.50 7.80 4.08
N THR A 69 -11.37 8.48 4.23
CA THR A 69 -10.28 8.20 5.17
C THR A 69 -10.03 9.46 6.01
N PRO A 70 -10.41 9.46 7.30
CA PRO A 70 -10.15 10.59 8.18
C PRO A 70 -8.67 10.65 8.54
N VAL A 71 -8.06 11.83 8.37
CA VAL A 71 -6.66 12.10 8.71
C VAL A 71 -6.60 13.23 9.73
N ALA A 72 -5.96 12.96 10.86
CA ALA A 72 -5.73 13.94 11.92
C ALA A 72 -4.22 14.15 12.12
N TRP A 73 -3.79 15.39 12.31
CA TRP A 73 -2.40 15.73 12.54
C TRP A 73 -2.26 16.98 13.41
N THR A 74 -1.04 17.21 13.90
CA THR A 74 -0.70 18.41 14.68
C THR A 74 0.39 19.17 13.93
N GLN A 75 0.21 20.48 13.76
CA GLN A 75 1.21 21.36 13.17
C GLN A 75 1.23 22.68 13.94
N SER A 76 2.41 23.13 14.37
CA SER A 76 2.58 24.37 15.15
C SER A 76 1.66 24.46 16.39
N LEU A 77 1.59 23.37 17.17
CA LEU A 77 0.74 23.24 18.37
C LEU A 77 -0.77 23.36 18.11
N LYS A 78 -1.21 23.33 16.85
CA LYS A 78 -2.62 23.27 16.47
C LYS A 78 -2.97 21.89 15.96
N GLU A 79 -4.12 21.40 16.38
CA GLU A 79 -4.71 20.17 15.88
C GLU A 79 -5.51 20.45 14.62
N PHE A 80 -5.33 19.59 13.62
CA PHE A 80 -6.03 19.63 12.35
C PHE A 80 -6.66 18.27 12.11
N ARG A 81 -7.81 18.29 11.45
CA ARG A 81 -8.52 17.10 11.02
C ARG A 81 -9.16 17.39 9.68
N GLU A 82 -9.00 16.45 8.75
CA GLU A 82 -9.55 16.55 7.41
C GLU A 82 -9.85 15.16 6.88
N ASP A 83 -10.92 15.07 6.11
CA ASP A 83 -11.29 13.84 5.43
C ASP A 83 -10.62 13.81 4.05
N TYR A 84 -10.02 12.66 3.73
CA TYR A 84 -9.39 12.38 2.46
C TYR A 84 -10.14 11.26 1.75
N LEU A 85 -10.24 11.33 0.43
CA LEU A 85 -10.68 10.20 -0.36
C LEU A 85 -9.49 9.31 -0.70
N CYS A 86 -9.51 8.08 -0.18
CA CYS A 86 -8.60 7.01 -0.55
C CYS A 86 -9.14 6.30 -1.80
N ILE A 87 -8.37 6.38 -2.87
CA ILE A 87 -8.67 5.86 -4.19
C ILE A 87 -7.59 4.83 -4.53
N GLU A 88 -8.01 3.62 -4.85
CA GLU A 88 -7.12 2.60 -5.39
C GLU A 88 -6.84 2.94 -6.85
N PHE A 89 -5.58 2.87 -7.27
CA PHE A 89 -5.19 3.10 -8.66
C PHE A 89 -4.40 1.93 -9.20
N THR A 90 -4.39 1.77 -10.52
CA THR A 90 -3.51 0.87 -11.26
C THR A 90 -2.53 1.69 -12.09
N ASN A 91 -1.23 1.42 -11.96
CA ASN A 91 -0.19 1.98 -12.82
C ASN A 91 0.10 1.01 -13.97
N THR A 92 -0.14 1.45 -15.20
CA THR A 92 0.11 0.65 -16.41
C THR A 92 1.25 1.29 -17.19
N ARG A 93 2.48 0.81 -16.97
CA ARG A 93 3.63 1.12 -17.82
C ARG A 93 3.77 0.03 -18.89
N ALA A 94 4.08 0.44 -20.13
CA ALA A 94 4.01 -0.42 -21.32
C ALA A 94 4.83 -1.72 -21.24
N ASP A 95 5.83 -1.80 -20.35
CA ASP A 95 6.77 -2.91 -20.25
C ASP A 95 6.80 -3.58 -18.85
N GLU A 96 5.82 -3.30 -17.99
CA GLU A 96 5.85 -3.76 -16.59
C GLU A 96 4.52 -4.37 -16.12
N PRO A 97 4.55 -5.28 -15.12
CA PRO A 97 3.33 -5.82 -14.53
C PRO A 97 2.48 -4.71 -13.91
N GLU A 98 1.15 -4.83 -14.05
CA GLU A 98 0.18 -3.92 -13.43
C GLU A 98 0.39 -3.87 -11.92
N LYS A 99 0.55 -2.66 -11.38
CA LYS A 99 0.75 -2.43 -9.94
C LYS A 99 -0.37 -1.58 -9.38
N THR A 100 -0.91 -2.01 -8.24
CA THR A 100 -1.94 -1.28 -7.52
C THR A 100 -1.33 -0.43 -6.39
N GLY A 101 -1.89 0.75 -6.19
CA GLY A 101 -1.47 1.68 -5.14
C GLY A 101 -2.62 2.54 -4.63
N PHE A 102 -2.31 3.43 -3.69
CA PHE A 102 -3.30 4.34 -3.09
C PHE A 102 -3.02 5.80 -3.41
N LEU A 103 -4.06 6.52 -3.78
CA LEU A 103 -4.10 7.97 -3.94
C LEU A 103 -5.04 8.55 -2.88
N TYR A 104 -4.56 9.55 -2.15
CA TYR A 104 -5.35 10.30 -1.18
C TYR A 104 -5.63 11.69 -1.71
N VAL A 105 -6.90 12.06 -1.80
CA VAL A 105 -7.33 13.39 -2.26
C VAL A 105 -8.01 14.12 -1.11
N SER A 106 -7.50 15.29 -0.73
CA SER A 106 -8.15 16.14 0.28
C SER A 106 -9.55 16.53 -0.20
N GLN A 107 -10.53 16.45 0.69
CA GLN A 107 -11.91 16.82 0.35
C GLN A 107 -12.04 18.29 -0.07
N GLU A 108 -11.25 19.19 0.52
CA GLU A 108 -11.19 20.60 0.13
C GLU A 108 -10.64 20.81 -1.30
N PHE A 109 -9.81 19.87 -1.78
CA PHE A 109 -9.18 19.91 -3.10
C PHE A 109 -9.90 19.05 -4.14
N LEU A 110 -11.03 18.43 -3.79
CA LEU A 110 -11.71 17.45 -4.62
C LEU A 110 -12.21 18.05 -5.94
N ASP A 111 -12.84 19.22 -5.91
CA ASP A 111 -13.37 19.86 -7.13
C ASP A 111 -12.25 20.25 -8.09
N LYS A 112 -11.13 20.72 -7.55
CA LYS A 112 -9.92 21.02 -8.33
C LYS A 112 -9.31 19.75 -8.91
N PHE A 113 -9.27 18.66 -8.14
CA PHE A 113 -8.79 17.36 -8.60
C PHE A 113 -9.64 16.85 -9.76
N LYS A 114 -10.97 16.85 -9.61
CA LYS A 114 -11.91 16.38 -10.63
C LYS A 114 -11.85 17.17 -11.94
N SER A 115 -11.62 18.48 -11.86
CA SER A 115 -11.62 19.37 -13.03
C SER A 115 -10.28 19.42 -13.76
N SER A 116 -9.16 19.23 -13.06
CA SER A 116 -7.82 19.49 -13.62
C SER A 116 -6.88 18.29 -13.67
N LYS A 117 -7.18 17.20 -12.94
CA LYS A 117 -6.23 16.09 -12.75
C LYS A 117 -6.68 14.76 -13.30
N ILE A 118 -7.97 14.61 -13.58
CA ILE A 118 -8.53 13.35 -14.05
C ILE A 118 -9.31 13.53 -15.34
N GLU A 119 -9.19 12.55 -16.22
CA GLU A 119 -9.91 12.46 -17.47
C GLU A 119 -10.85 11.25 -17.41
N ARG A 120 -12.13 11.43 -17.74
CA ARG A 120 -13.12 10.35 -17.68
C ARG A 120 -12.87 9.34 -18.80
N THR A 121 -12.95 8.06 -18.46
CA THR A 121 -12.90 6.94 -19.41
C THR A 121 -14.15 6.08 -19.30
N ASP A 122 -14.29 5.06 -20.17
CA ASP A 122 -15.44 4.15 -20.17
C ASP A 122 -15.57 3.36 -18.85
N THR A 123 -14.44 3.07 -18.19
CA THR A 123 -14.37 2.22 -16.99
C THR A 123 -14.00 2.97 -15.70
N GLY A 124 -13.75 4.27 -15.77
CA GLY A 124 -13.32 5.06 -14.61
C GLY A 124 -12.71 6.39 -15.01
N PHE A 125 -11.50 6.67 -14.52
CA PHE A 125 -10.74 7.84 -14.90
C PHE A 125 -9.27 7.52 -15.12
N LYS A 126 -8.62 8.37 -15.91
CA LYS A 126 -7.16 8.42 -16.08
C LYS A 126 -6.61 9.66 -15.41
N LEU A 127 -5.38 9.54 -14.90
CA LEU A 127 -4.67 10.55 -14.14
C LEU A 127 -3.22 10.54 -14.61
N THR A 128 -2.62 11.70 -14.84
CA THR A 128 -1.17 11.82 -15.03
C THR A 128 -0.52 12.37 -13.77
N VAL A 129 0.52 11.70 -13.28
CA VAL A 129 1.26 12.13 -12.09
C VAL A 129 2.12 13.33 -12.45
N ASP A 130 1.92 14.44 -11.74
CA ASP A 130 2.67 15.68 -11.92
C ASP A 130 3.24 16.23 -10.60
N ASN A 131 3.79 17.44 -10.68
CA ASN A 131 4.42 18.11 -9.55
C ASN A 131 3.43 18.66 -8.51
N ASP A 132 2.12 18.55 -8.71
CA ASP A 132 1.14 18.97 -7.71
C ASP A 132 0.88 17.88 -6.66
N TYR A 133 1.28 16.64 -6.94
CA TYR A 133 1.24 15.56 -5.98
C TYR A 133 2.44 15.63 -5.02
N VAL A 134 2.22 15.11 -3.82
CA VAL A 134 3.28 14.66 -2.93
C VAL A 134 3.12 13.16 -2.71
N TYR A 135 4.15 12.48 -2.23
CA TYR A 135 4.09 11.05 -2.01
C TYR A 135 4.60 10.65 -0.63
N GLY A 136 4.03 9.57 -0.09
CA GLY A 136 4.60 8.83 1.03
C GLY A 136 5.25 7.54 0.51
N GLN A 137 6.28 7.06 1.20
CA GLN A 137 6.99 5.85 0.80
C GLN A 137 7.50 5.09 2.02
N GLN A 138 7.34 3.77 2.01
CA GLN A 138 7.86 2.93 3.09
C GLN A 138 9.39 2.90 3.02
N LYS A 139 10.04 2.77 4.19
CA LYS A 139 11.46 2.42 4.28
C LYS A 139 11.75 1.17 3.46
N GLY A 140 12.81 1.22 2.64
CA GLY A 140 13.16 0.15 1.70
C GLY A 140 12.60 0.35 0.29
N ASN A 141 12.09 1.55 -0.03
CA ASN A 141 11.57 1.97 -1.33
C ASN A 141 10.36 1.19 -1.86
N ASN A 142 9.84 0.25 -1.08
CA ASN A 142 8.63 -0.47 -1.43
C ASN A 142 7.41 0.38 -1.06
N TYR A 143 6.35 0.34 -1.87
CA TYR A 143 5.06 0.94 -1.54
C TYR A 143 5.06 2.48 -1.48
N ARG A 144 4.90 3.10 -2.66
CA ARG A 144 4.67 4.55 -2.79
C ARG A 144 3.18 4.83 -2.96
N PHE A 145 2.65 5.76 -2.17
CA PHE A 145 1.28 6.26 -2.32
C PHE A 145 1.32 7.76 -2.62
N LEU A 146 0.28 8.26 -3.30
CA LEU A 146 0.18 9.65 -3.69
C LEU A 146 -0.78 10.40 -2.79
N VAL A 147 -0.54 11.70 -2.59
CA VAL A 147 -1.42 12.60 -1.86
C VAL A 147 -1.58 13.89 -2.67
N TYR A 148 -2.83 14.31 -2.86
CA TYR A 148 -3.21 15.58 -3.46
C TYR A 148 -3.89 16.46 -2.42
N HIS A 149 -3.19 17.50 -1.96
CA HIS A 149 -3.64 18.43 -0.92
C HIS A 149 -2.81 19.72 -0.91
N ASP A 150 -3.13 20.64 0.00
CA ASP A 150 -2.31 21.82 0.25
C ASP A 150 -0.90 21.41 0.76
N LYS A 151 0.12 21.61 -0.09
CA LYS A 151 1.53 21.32 0.18
C LYS A 151 2.12 22.11 1.35
N ARG A 152 1.46 23.18 1.81
CA ARG A 152 1.88 23.92 3.02
C ARG A 152 1.66 23.11 4.30
N ARG A 153 0.83 22.06 4.25
CA ARG A 153 0.54 21.15 5.37
C ARG A 153 1.66 20.12 5.48
N SER A 154 2.39 20.16 6.59
CA SER A 154 3.50 19.22 6.86
C SER A 154 2.99 17.92 7.51
N ILE A 155 2.13 17.19 6.79
CA ILE A 155 1.51 15.96 7.29
C ILE A 155 2.53 14.81 7.25
N LEU A 156 2.59 14.03 8.33
CA LEU A 156 3.45 12.84 8.42
C LEU A 156 2.80 11.66 7.69
N GLN A 157 3.59 10.90 6.94
CA GLN A 157 3.07 9.87 6.04
C GLN A 157 2.29 8.75 6.76
N HIS A 158 2.66 8.40 7.99
CA HIS A 158 1.94 7.39 8.79
C HIS A 158 0.47 7.74 9.06
N ARG A 159 0.10 9.03 9.06
CA ARG A 159 -1.29 9.46 9.33
C ARG A 159 -2.28 8.97 8.28
N PHE A 160 -1.83 8.81 7.02
CA PHE A 160 -2.67 8.27 5.94
C PHE A 160 -2.87 6.76 6.09
N VAL A 161 -1.84 6.05 6.50
CA VAL A 161 -1.91 4.60 6.77
C VAL A 161 -2.79 4.33 8.00
N GLU A 162 -2.64 5.11 9.07
CA GLU A 162 -3.51 5.08 10.24
C GLU A 162 -4.97 5.39 9.89
N GLY A 163 -5.20 6.43 9.09
CA GLY A 163 -6.54 6.78 8.62
C GLY A 163 -7.19 5.65 7.82
N ASN A 164 -6.45 5.00 6.93
CA ASN A 164 -6.96 3.84 6.18
C ASN A 164 -7.30 2.67 7.10
N LEU A 165 -6.46 2.39 8.09
CA LEU A 165 -6.75 1.37 9.09
C LEU A 165 -7.98 1.74 9.92
N ALA A 166 -8.17 3.01 10.29
CA ALA A 166 -9.36 3.50 10.97
C ALA A 166 -10.62 3.34 10.10
N ALA A 167 -10.52 3.66 8.80
CA ALA A 167 -11.62 3.47 7.85
C ALA A 167 -11.99 1.99 7.66
N ILE A 168 -10.99 1.10 7.58
CA ILE A 168 -11.18 -0.34 7.47
C ILE A 168 -11.75 -0.92 8.76
N SER A 169 -11.21 -0.54 9.93
CA SER A 169 -11.69 -1.01 11.24
C SER A 169 -13.12 -0.58 11.53
N LYS A 170 -13.52 0.65 11.14
CA LYS A 170 -14.91 1.10 11.22
C LYS A 170 -15.85 0.29 10.32
N ARG A 171 -15.32 -0.34 9.26
CA ARG A 171 -16.03 -1.26 8.35
C ARG A 171 -15.80 -2.75 8.70
N ALA A 172 -15.02 -3.06 9.74
CA ALA A 172 -14.55 -4.41 10.03
C ALA A 172 -15.62 -5.34 10.62
N THR A 173 -16.80 -4.83 10.98
CA THR A 173 -17.96 -5.70 11.25
C THR A 173 -18.43 -6.47 10.00
N GLU A 174 -18.03 -6.06 8.78
CA GLU A 174 -18.47 -6.70 7.53
C GLU A 174 -17.33 -7.42 6.75
N ILE A 175 -16.06 -7.12 7.03
CA ILE A 175 -14.90 -7.49 6.16
C ILE A 175 -13.87 -8.39 6.88
N THR A 176 -14.15 -8.87 8.10
CA THR A 176 -13.18 -9.65 8.89
C THR A 176 -12.77 -10.99 8.25
N THR A 177 -13.56 -11.53 7.32
CA THR A 177 -13.33 -12.84 6.70
C THR A 177 -12.57 -12.82 5.37
N LYS A 178 -12.42 -11.67 4.69
CA LYS A 178 -11.89 -11.65 3.30
C LYS A 178 -10.42 -11.28 3.14
N LEU A 179 -9.81 -10.54 4.05
CA LEU A 179 -8.52 -9.89 3.75
C LEU A 179 -7.34 -10.29 4.65
N GLY A 180 -7.51 -11.18 5.64
CA GLY A 180 -6.36 -11.64 6.46
C GLY A 180 -5.68 -10.56 7.32
N TYR A 181 -6.23 -9.34 7.40
CA TYR A 181 -5.72 -8.20 8.20
C TYR A 181 -6.01 -8.32 9.71
N GLY A 182 -6.40 -9.51 10.20
CA GLY A 182 -6.70 -9.73 11.62
C GLY A 182 -5.47 -9.74 12.54
N ASP A 183 -4.25 -9.74 12.01
CA ASP A 183 -3.03 -9.78 12.81
C ASP A 183 -2.46 -8.38 13.06
N ALA A 184 -2.61 -7.91 14.30
CA ALA A 184 -2.07 -6.64 14.79
C ALA A 184 -0.55 -6.49 14.53
N ARG A 185 0.19 -7.60 14.38
CA ARG A 185 1.63 -7.61 14.11
C ARG A 185 1.98 -7.11 12.70
N VAL A 186 1.20 -7.50 11.68
CA VAL A 186 1.41 -7.07 10.29
C VAL A 186 1.16 -5.57 10.16
N THR A 187 0.11 -5.09 10.83
CA THR A 187 -0.24 -3.67 10.89
C THR A 187 0.85 -2.84 11.56
N SER A 188 1.40 -3.31 12.69
CA SER A 188 2.49 -2.64 13.40
C SER A 188 3.77 -2.54 12.55
N GLN A 189 4.09 -3.58 11.78
CA GLN A 189 5.27 -3.59 10.90
C GLN A 189 5.13 -2.63 9.71
N MET A 190 3.94 -2.54 9.10
CA MET A 190 3.67 -1.55 8.07
C MET A 190 3.82 -0.14 8.63
N LEU A 191 3.14 0.19 9.73
CA LEU A 191 3.20 1.51 10.36
C LEU A 191 4.64 1.90 10.74
N ALA A 192 5.44 0.98 11.28
CA ALA A 192 6.84 1.23 11.62
C ALA A 192 7.68 1.71 10.42
N GLY A 193 7.35 1.25 9.21
CA GLY A 193 7.99 1.70 7.98
C GLY A 193 7.62 3.13 7.55
N PHE A 194 6.56 3.71 8.12
CA PHE A 194 6.03 5.03 7.79
C PHE A 194 6.18 6.08 8.91
N ILE A 195 6.47 5.66 10.15
CA ILE A 195 6.57 6.56 11.31
C ILE A 195 7.73 7.54 11.15
N GLY A 196 7.45 8.81 11.45
CA GLY A 196 8.44 9.89 11.57
C GLY A 196 8.83 10.57 10.26
N GLU A 197 8.37 10.09 9.10
CA GLU A 197 8.70 10.70 7.81
C GLU A 197 7.59 11.64 7.31
N LYS A 198 8.00 12.75 6.70
CA LYS A 198 7.10 13.67 6.00
C LYS A 198 6.81 13.13 4.60
N LEU A 199 5.69 13.57 4.04
CA LEU A 199 5.45 13.45 2.60
C LEU A 199 6.54 14.19 1.82
N ARG A 200 6.87 13.67 0.63
CA ARG A 200 7.96 14.15 -0.22
C ARG A 200 7.39 14.69 -1.54
N ASP A 201 8.00 15.75 -2.05
CA ASP A 201 7.75 16.24 -3.41
C ASP A 201 8.48 15.37 -4.44
N PHE A 202 7.98 15.36 -5.66
CA PHE A 202 8.77 14.92 -6.81
C PHE A 202 9.84 15.95 -7.12
N GLU A 203 11.07 15.51 -7.42
CA GLU A 203 12.15 16.41 -7.80
C GLU A 203 11.76 17.20 -9.07
N ARG A 204 12.07 18.51 -9.06
CA ARG A 204 11.93 19.34 -10.25
C ARG A 204 13.14 19.08 -11.16
N ASP A 205 12.93 18.32 -12.22
CA ASP A 205 13.81 18.31 -13.39
C ASP A 205 13.98 19.72 -13.99
#